data_AF-A0A9N8CNV1-F1
#
_entry.id   AF-A0A9N8CNV1-F1
#
_cell.length_a   1.000
_cell.length_b   1.000
_cell.length_c   1.000
_cell.angle_alpha   90.00
_cell.angle_beta   90.00
_cell.angle_gamma   90.00
#
_symmetry.space_group_name_H-M   'P 1'
#
loop_
_entity.id
_entity.type
_entity.pdbx_description
1 polymer ?
#
loop_
_entity_poly.entity_id
_entity_poly.type
_entity_poly.pdbx_seq_one_letter_code
_entity_poly.pdbx_strand_id
1 'polypeptide(L)'
;MLKIIMAFFRRRSWEDSKEFDYRKQFWGHALQGLSNFNQKRKFSITGHCCNVGVLFAPVPNRGDKLLIKFTNGKVGILRIHKIEFFRNPSDMFAATVKFEGLKSDEVV
;
A
#
# COMPACT_ATOMS: atom_id res chain seq x y z
N MET A 1 9.29 -4.08 -41.89
CA MET A 1 8.12 -4.45 -41.06
C MET A 1 8.60 -5.24 -39.84
N LEU A 2 9.29 -4.57 -38.90
CA LEU A 2 9.95 -5.20 -37.74
C LEU A 2 9.86 -4.26 -36.51
N LYS A 3 8.64 -3.86 -36.15
CA LYS A 3 8.36 -2.99 -34.98
C LYS A 3 7.31 -3.60 -34.02
N ILE A 4 7.11 -4.92 -34.05
CA ILE A 4 6.08 -5.62 -33.24
C ILE A 4 6.72 -6.58 -32.21
N ILE A 5 7.93 -6.27 -31.72
CA ILE A 5 8.55 -7.02 -30.59
C ILE A 5 8.94 -6.07 -29.44
N MET A 6 8.33 -4.89 -29.35
CA MET A 6 8.49 -3.97 -28.21
C MET A 6 7.20 -3.82 -27.38
N ALA A 7 6.30 -4.79 -27.47
CA ALA A 7 4.92 -4.63 -27.02
C ALA A 7 4.49 -5.60 -25.92
N PHE A 8 5.35 -6.06 -24.99
CA PHE A 8 4.85 -6.87 -23.85
C PHE A 8 5.60 -6.73 -22.52
N PHE A 9 6.32 -5.63 -22.30
CA PHE A 9 6.79 -5.24 -20.96
C PHE A 9 6.47 -3.78 -20.62
N ARG A 10 5.28 -3.30 -21.02
CA ARG A 10 4.67 -2.17 -20.31
C ARG A 10 4.36 -2.68 -18.90
N ARG A 11 5.33 -2.48 -17.98
CA ARG A 11 5.07 -2.44 -16.54
C ARG A 11 3.72 -1.77 -16.38
N ARG A 12 2.74 -2.48 -15.79
CA ARG A 12 1.45 -1.92 -15.39
C ARG A 12 1.76 -0.54 -14.81
N SER A 13 1.39 0.49 -15.56
CA SER A 13 1.75 1.86 -15.22
C SER A 13 1.21 2.12 -13.83
N TRP A 14 2.00 2.72 -12.97
CA TRP A 14 1.56 3.08 -11.61
C TRP A 14 0.53 4.21 -11.62
N GLU A 15 0.13 4.67 -12.81
CA GLU A 15 -0.95 5.64 -13.03
C GLU A 15 -2.30 5.16 -12.44
N ASP A 16 -2.55 3.85 -12.36
CA ASP A 16 -3.78 3.28 -11.78
C ASP A 16 -3.67 2.95 -10.27
N SER A 17 -2.65 3.44 -9.56
CA SER A 17 -2.46 3.12 -8.13
C SER A 17 -3.60 3.64 -7.26
N LYS A 18 -4.16 2.78 -6.40
CA LYS A 18 -5.19 3.16 -5.42
C LYS A 18 -4.56 3.63 -4.11
N GLU A 19 -5.25 4.51 -3.38
CA GLU A 19 -4.89 4.92 -2.02
C GLU A 19 -5.75 4.18 -0.99
N PHE A 20 -5.12 3.54 -0.01
CA PHE A 20 -5.77 2.88 1.12
C PHE A 20 -5.48 3.65 2.41
N ASP A 21 -6.53 4.09 3.08
CA ASP A 21 -6.42 4.91 4.28
C ASP A 21 -6.27 4.05 5.55
N TYR A 22 -5.09 4.07 6.15
CA TYR A 22 -4.75 3.43 7.42
C TYR A 22 -4.44 4.48 8.52
N ARG A 23 -4.96 5.70 8.39
CA ARG A 23 -4.76 6.77 9.40
C ARG A 23 -5.45 6.46 10.73
N LYS A 24 -6.48 5.61 10.72
CA LYS A 24 -7.18 5.13 11.92
C LYS A 24 -6.87 3.64 12.10
N GLN A 25 -6.23 3.27 13.20
CA GLN A 25 -6.07 1.88 13.58
C GLN A 25 -7.28 1.45 14.40
N PHE A 26 -8.03 0.47 13.91
CA PHE A 26 -9.11 -0.19 14.64
C PHE A 26 -8.96 -1.71 14.50
N TRP A 27 -9.63 -2.47 15.36
CA TRP A 27 -9.63 -3.93 15.27
C TRP A 27 -10.09 -4.36 13.87
N GLY A 28 -9.26 -5.14 13.16
CA GLY A 28 -9.47 -5.51 11.75
C GLY A 28 -8.88 -4.55 10.70
N HIS A 29 -8.25 -3.43 11.09
CA HIS A 29 -7.66 -2.43 10.18
C HIS A 29 -6.33 -1.88 10.74
N ALA A 30 -5.51 -2.76 11.30
CA ALA A 30 -4.21 -2.40 11.86
C ALA A 30 -3.08 -2.66 10.85
N LEU A 31 -2.04 -1.82 10.91
CA LEU A 31 -0.73 -2.07 10.30
C LEU A 31 0.29 -2.36 11.41
N GLN A 32 1.02 -3.45 11.27
CA GLN A 32 2.14 -3.81 12.12
C GLN A 32 3.46 -3.76 11.32
N GLY A 33 4.59 -3.71 12.03
CA GLY A 33 5.92 -3.62 11.42
C GLY A 33 6.38 -2.18 11.08
N LEU A 34 5.58 -1.17 11.41
CA LEU A 34 5.98 0.25 11.29
C LEU A 34 7.14 0.63 12.22
N SER A 35 7.45 -0.17 13.24
CA SER A 35 8.67 -0.01 14.06
C SER A 35 9.96 -0.14 13.24
N ASN A 36 9.92 -0.86 12.12
CA ASN A 36 11.04 -1.00 11.18
C ASN A 36 11.03 0.08 10.09
N PHE A 37 10.34 1.20 10.32
CA PHE A 37 10.24 2.29 9.36
C PHE A 37 11.63 2.75 8.91
N ASN A 38 11.80 2.85 7.59
CA ASN A 38 13.01 3.38 6.99
C ASN A 38 12.65 4.26 5.79
N GLN A 39 13.09 5.52 5.83
CA GLN A 39 12.79 6.48 4.77
C GLN A 39 13.50 6.16 3.44
N LYS A 40 14.71 5.58 3.50
CA LYS A 40 15.56 5.35 2.33
C LYS A 40 15.37 3.96 1.73
N ARG A 41 14.99 2.98 2.56
CA ARG A 41 14.95 1.56 2.22
C ARG A 41 13.52 1.03 2.19
N LYS A 42 13.35 -0.12 1.53
CA LYS A 42 12.12 -0.90 1.65
C LYS A 42 12.10 -1.60 3.00
N PHE A 43 10.92 -1.76 3.57
CA PHE A 43 10.71 -2.49 4.82
C PHE A 43 9.42 -3.30 4.76
N SER A 44 9.32 -4.29 5.63
CA SER A 44 8.16 -5.20 5.66
C SER A 44 7.14 -4.73 6.68
N ILE A 45 5.87 -4.82 6.31
CA ILE A 45 4.72 -4.60 7.18
C ILE A 45 3.76 -5.77 7.04
N THR A 46 2.93 -5.95 8.06
CA THR A 46 1.73 -6.79 7.98
C THR A 46 0.52 -5.93 8.24
N GLY A 47 -0.60 -6.27 7.62
CA GLY A 47 -1.82 -5.51 7.78
C GLY A 47 -3.05 -6.33 7.52
N HIS A 48 -4.18 -5.86 8.02
CA HIS A 48 -5.47 -6.37 7.59
C HIS A 48 -5.92 -5.66 6.32
N CYS A 49 -6.55 -6.40 5.42
CA CYS A 49 -7.23 -5.78 4.29
C CYS A 49 -8.39 -4.94 4.82
N CYS A 50 -8.50 -3.67 4.41
CA CYS A 50 -9.46 -2.69 4.95
C CYS A 50 -10.95 -3.05 4.79
N ASN A 51 -11.32 -4.29 4.47
CA ASN A 51 -12.70 -4.63 4.13
C ASN A 51 -13.00 -6.11 4.43
N VAL A 52 -12.58 -6.59 5.60
CA VAL A 52 -12.99 -7.91 6.08
C VAL A 52 -14.52 -7.92 6.20
N GLY A 53 -15.19 -8.72 5.36
CA GLY A 53 -16.65 -8.91 5.38
C GLY A 53 -17.47 -8.14 4.34
N VAL A 54 -16.87 -7.34 3.45
CA VAL A 54 -17.58 -6.63 2.37
C VAL A 54 -17.29 -7.28 1.02
N LEU A 55 -18.30 -7.90 0.41
CA LEU A 55 -18.23 -8.40 -0.97
C LEU A 55 -17.84 -7.22 -1.91
N PHE A 56 -16.88 -7.44 -2.81
CA PHE A 56 -16.38 -6.47 -3.82
C PHE A 56 -15.52 -5.31 -3.33
N ALA A 57 -15.06 -5.36 -2.09
CA ALA A 57 -14.12 -4.38 -1.61
C ALA A 57 -12.79 -4.36 -2.38
N PRO A 58 -12.19 -3.17 -2.59
CA PRO A 58 -10.88 -3.08 -3.21
C PRO A 58 -9.83 -3.74 -2.31
N VAL A 59 -9.02 -4.62 -2.91
CA VAL A 59 -7.91 -5.32 -2.27
C VAL A 59 -6.60 -4.61 -2.62
N PRO A 60 -5.72 -4.31 -1.64
CA PRO A 60 -4.42 -3.72 -1.92
C PRO A 60 -3.59 -4.59 -2.86
N ASN A 61 -2.94 -3.96 -3.83
CA ASN A 61 -2.10 -4.60 -4.82
C ASN A 61 -0.72 -3.94 -4.90
N ARG A 62 0.19 -4.59 -5.60
CA ARG A 62 1.49 -4.00 -5.93
C ARG A 62 1.29 -2.68 -6.70
N GLY A 63 1.95 -1.64 -6.24
CA GLY A 63 1.90 -0.28 -6.81
C GLY A 63 0.98 0.66 -6.04
N ASP A 64 0.04 0.13 -5.26
CA ASP A 64 -0.89 0.91 -4.45
C ASP A 64 -0.18 1.61 -3.28
N LYS A 65 -0.83 2.64 -2.77
CA LYS A 65 -0.35 3.50 -1.70
C LYS A 65 -1.15 3.26 -0.42
N LEU A 66 -0.46 3.20 0.70
CA LEU A 66 -1.02 3.17 2.04
C LEU A 66 -0.79 4.53 2.70
N LEU A 67 -1.85 5.17 3.17
CA LEU A 67 -1.78 6.42 3.92
C LEU A 67 -1.69 6.09 5.42
N ILE A 68 -0.63 6.54 6.08
CA ILE A 68 -0.41 6.31 7.51
C ILE A 68 -0.36 7.64 8.26
N LYS A 69 -0.82 7.68 9.50
CA LYS A 69 -0.68 8.85 10.37
C LYS A 69 0.55 8.70 11.26
N PHE A 70 1.45 9.68 11.24
CA PHE A 70 2.57 9.76 12.17
C PHE A 70 2.14 10.38 13.50
N THR A 71 2.95 10.19 14.54
CA THR A 71 2.72 10.75 15.89
C THR A 71 2.66 12.27 15.90
N ASN A 72 3.37 12.95 14.99
CA ASN A 72 3.35 14.40 14.81
C ASN A 72 2.15 14.91 13.99
N GLY A 73 1.15 14.05 13.73
CA GLY A 73 -0.08 14.40 13.02
C GLY A 73 0.03 14.38 11.49
N LYS A 74 1.24 14.31 10.92
CA LYS A 74 1.45 14.29 9.46
C LYS A 74 1.02 12.97 8.83
N VAL A 75 0.63 13.02 7.55
CA VAL A 75 0.24 11.85 6.77
C VAL A 75 1.39 11.38 5.89
N GLY A 76 1.86 10.16 6.12
CA GLY A 76 2.87 9.49 5.29
C GLY A 76 2.26 8.64 4.19
N ILE A 77 2.99 8.52 3.08
CA ILE A 77 2.63 7.66 1.95
C ILE A 77 3.63 6.51 1.88
N LEU A 78 3.12 5.28 1.99
CA LEU A 78 3.89 4.05 1.79
C LEU A 78 3.44 3.36 0.50
N ARG A 79 4.34 3.10 -0.43
CA ARG A 79 4.01 2.35 -1.64
C ARG A 79 4.32 0.87 -1.52
N ILE A 80 3.38 0.03 -1.94
CA ILE A 80 3.50 -1.42 -1.95
C ILE A 80 4.37 -1.87 -3.14
N HIS A 81 5.49 -2.53 -2.85
CA HIS A 81 6.36 -3.14 -3.86
C HIS A 81 6.15 -4.64 -4.02
N LYS A 82 5.74 -5.32 -2.95
CA LYS A 82 5.38 -6.74 -2.90
C LYS A 82 4.24 -6.90 -1.91
N ILE A 83 3.26 -7.75 -2.20
CA ILE A 83 2.18 -8.11 -1.28
C ILE A 83 1.83 -9.58 -1.43
N GLU A 84 1.63 -10.27 -0.31
CA GLU A 84 1.24 -11.68 -0.21
C GLU A 84 0.13 -11.80 0.84
N PHE A 85 -0.91 -12.56 0.55
CA PHE A 85 -2.03 -12.76 1.47
C PHE A 85 -1.89 -14.12 2.16
N PHE A 86 -2.06 -14.16 3.48
CA PHE A 86 -1.88 -15.38 4.28
C PHE A 86 -2.99 -16.43 4.06
N ARG A 87 -4.18 -15.98 3.65
CA ARG A 87 -5.31 -16.79 3.19
C ARG A 87 -5.94 -16.07 2.00
N ASN A 88 -6.49 -16.81 1.02
CA ASN A 88 -7.27 -16.23 -0.10
C ASN A 88 -8.18 -15.12 0.42
N PRO A 89 -8.27 -13.98 -0.30
CA PRO A 89 -8.07 -12.62 0.21
C PRO A 89 -9.12 -12.16 1.24
N SER A 90 -9.04 -12.70 2.45
CA SER A 90 -10.13 -12.55 3.44
C SER A 90 -9.71 -11.90 4.75
N ASP A 91 -8.43 -11.60 5.00
CA ASP A 91 -8.08 -11.04 6.31
C ASP A 91 -6.75 -10.28 6.35
N MET A 92 -5.62 -10.97 6.17
CA MET A 92 -4.29 -10.39 6.38
C MET A 92 -3.37 -10.47 5.16
N PHE A 93 -2.50 -9.49 5.03
CA PHE A 93 -1.39 -9.47 4.09
C PHE A 93 -0.05 -9.20 4.76
N ALA A 94 1.02 -9.69 4.13
CA ALA A 94 2.38 -9.24 4.32
C ALA A 94 2.77 -8.40 3.11
N ALA A 95 3.33 -7.21 3.31
CA ALA A 95 3.77 -6.33 2.24
C ALA A 95 5.18 -5.81 2.45
N THR A 96 5.95 -5.71 1.38
CA THR A 96 7.16 -4.91 1.33
C THR A 96 6.81 -3.54 0.79
N VAL A 97 7.04 -2.51 1.59
CA VAL A 97 6.69 -1.13 1.27
C VAL A 97 7.91 -0.22 1.21
N LYS A 98 7.77 0.95 0.57
CA LYS A 98 8.76 2.04 0.61
C LYS A 98 8.05 3.34 0.94
N PHE A 99 8.65 4.14 1.82
CA PHE A 99 8.17 5.49 2.06
C PHE A 99 8.44 6.39 0.84
N GLU A 100 7.42 7.14 0.42
CA GLU A 100 7.52 8.03 -0.74
C GLU A 100 7.48 9.51 -0.38
N GLY A 101 7.00 9.85 0.80
CA GLY A 101 6.89 11.23 1.23
C GLY A 101 5.72 11.44 2.15
N LEU A 102 5.53 12.71 2.50
CA LEU A 102 4.37 13.18 3.21
C LEU A 102 3.32 13.62 2.19
N LYS A 103 2.05 13.34 2.46
CA LYS A 103 0.96 13.98 1.74
C LYS A 103 1.05 15.47 2.08
N SER A 104 1.18 16.32 1.06
CA SER A 104 1.17 17.78 1.25
C SER A 104 -0.05 18.16 2.06
N ASP A 105 0.16 18.93 3.14
CA ASP A 105 -0.92 19.35 4.02
C ASP A 105 -2.05 19.93 3.15
N GLU A 106 -3.24 19.33 3.22
CA GLU A 106 -4.44 20.00 2.76
C GLU A 106 -4.55 21.24 3.66
N VAL A 107 -4.19 22.40 3.11
CA VAL A 107 -4.39 23.69 3.76
C VAL A 107 -5.90 23.78 4.03
N VAL A 108 -6.26 23.57 5.31
CA VAL A 108 -7.61 23.78 5.83
C VAL A 108 -7.87 25.29 5.91
#